data_AF-A0A7C7BW28-F1
#
_entry.id   AF-A0A7C7BW28-F1
#
_cell.length_a   1.000
_cell.length_b   1.000
_cell.length_c   1.000
_cell.angle_alpha   90.00
_cell.angle_beta   90.00
_cell.angle_gamma   90.00
#
_symmetry.space_group_name_H-M   'P 1'
#
loop_
_entity.id
_entity.type
_entity.pdbx_description
1 polymer ?
#
loop_
_entity_poly.entity_id
_entity_poly.type
_entity_poly.pdbx_seq_one_letter_code
_entity_poly.pdbx_strand_id
1 'polypeptide(L)'
;MNFSIGCDHAGPAYKTLIIEHLKERGFSVKNCGTDGPESVDYPDFAHAVANDVANSSSELGILICGSANGVAMTANKHSDVRAGIGWTSEIASLARTHNDANVICIPARFVSEKEALDIVDAFVDAEFEGGRHARRVSKIACGVLAILLGVSTAFGQTAEKYANMLDSTKLRGHLSILASDGFEGRETGTRGAELAAAYLESYYINLGFAPYDGDRYVQQVPMINSQIHGGKIAVSGEELNIVDGFLCYPRIRVHEMAGVEMVFAGYGIKDGDVNDYNGLDVGGKAVVILSGDARGETTWAKNKSKKRELADSLGAKALIILMEEGDYKTFRGRMKFYMMRKSTVLNRDKDGSGSSMPTFFVSDKSADNWISSLKGVKSVAQTRKKSIKKQTCVTGALESVWGYKIDVFRKEFYGSNVLAYLPGSDSLLRDEVVVITSHYDHIGIVDGEINNGADDDGSGTVTVMELARLYMEAAKNNEGPRRSVLFMNVVGEEKGLLGSEWYSDHPIYPL
;
A
#
# COMPACT_ATOMS: atom_id res chain seq x y z
N MET A 1 -22.35 -38.11 44.12
CA MET A 1 -21.97 -37.02 43.22
C MET A 1 -20.68 -36.38 43.70
N ASN A 2 -19.75 -36.12 42.80
CA ASN A 2 -18.49 -35.43 43.09
C ASN A 2 -18.52 -34.00 42.53
N PHE A 3 -18.14 -33.01 43.34
CA PHE A 3 -18.10 -31.61 42.98
C PHE A 3 -16.67 -31.06 42.92
N SER A 4 -16.42 -30.14 41.99
CA SER A 4 -15.23 -29.29 42.00
C SER A 4 -15.67 -27.85 42.28
N ILE A 5 -15.07 -27.20 43.28
CA ILE A 5 -15.44 -25.84 43.69
C ILE A 5 -14.23 -24.90 43.66
N GLY A 6 -14.40 -23.74 43.05
CA GLY A 6 -13.35 -22.72 42.92
C GLY A 6 -13.87 -21.33 43.25
N CYS A 7 -13.00 -20.48 43.80
CA CYS A 7 -13.32 -19.08 44.04
C CYS A 7 -12.13 -18.15 43.88
N ASP A 8 -12.40 -16.90 43.56
CA ASP A 8 -11.45 -15.80 43.75
C ASP A 8 -11.51 -15.29 45.19
N HIS A 9 -10.75 -14.24 45.48
CA HIS A 9 -10.63 -13.60 46.79
C HIS A 9 -11.95 -13.08 47.38
N ALA A 10 -13.02 -12.94 46.59
CA ALA A 10 -14.33 -12.53 47.08
C ALA A 10 -15.18 -13.71 47.59
N GLY A 11 -14.79 -14.96 47.30
CA GLY A 11 -15.58 -16.16 47.60
C GLY A 11 -15.16 -17.09 48.76
N PRO A 12 -14.05 -16.91 49.53
CA PRO A 12 -13.65 -17.93 50.52
C PRO A 12 -14.72 -18.30 51.55
N ALA A 13 -15.45 -17.32 52.09
CA ALA A 13 -16.52 -17.58 53.06
C ALA A 13 -17.65 -18.43 52.47
N TYR A 14 -18.15 -18.04 51.29
CA TYR A 14 -19.15 -18.78 50.53
C TYR A 14 -18.67 -20.19 50.17
N LYS A 15 -17.41 -20.32 49.74
CA LYS A 15 -16.82 -21.61 49.37
C LYS A 15 -16.81 -22.57 50.56
N THR A 16 -16.34 -22.11 51.73
CA THR A 16 -16.31 -22.94 52.94
C THR A 16 -17.71 -23.39 53.32
N LEU A 17 -18.67 -22.46 53.35
CA LEU A 17 -20.07 -22.75 53.68
C LEU A 17 -20.69 -23.78 52.71
N ILE A 18 -20.48 -23.61 51.41
CA ILE A 18 -21.01 -24.52 50.38
C ILE A 18 -20.34 -25.90 50.45
N ILE A 19 -19.03 -25.96 50.72
CA ILE A 19 -18.32 -27.24 50.92
C ILE A 19 -18.91 -28.02 52.09
N GLU A 20 -19.17 -27.35 53.21
CA GLU A 20 -19.76 -27.97 54.40
C GLU A 20 -21.18 -28.47 54.11
N HIS A 21 -22.02 -27.62 53.52
CA HIS A 21 -23.39 -27.96 53.12
C HIS A 21 -23.46 -29.19 52.20
N LEU A 22 -22.62 -29.23 51.15
CA LEU A 22 -22.59 -30.37 50.23
C LEU A 22 -22.07 -31.65 50.89
N LYS A 23 -21.13 -31.56 51.83
CA LYS A 23 -20.66 -32.71 52.61
C LYS A 23 -21.73 -33.25 53.55
N GLU A 24 -22.50 -32.37 54.19
CA GLU A 24 -23.67 -32.77 55.01
C GLU A 24 -24.73 -33.50 54.18
N ARG A 25 -24.89 -33.11 52.92
CA ARG A 25 -25.73 -33.80 51.94
C ARG A 25 -25.12 -35.11 51.39
N GLY A 26 -23.94 -35.52 51.87
CA GLY A 26 -23.28 -36.77 51.49
C GLY A 26 -22.48 -36.74 50.19
N PHE A 27 -22.17 -35.55 49.66
CA PHE A 27 -21.38 -35.38 48.44
C PHE A 27 -19.88 -35.20 48.73
N SER A 28 -19.04 -35.59 47.78
CA SER A 28 -17.60 -35.31 47.85
C SER A 28 -17.29 -34.00 47.12
N VAL A 29 -16.37 -33.20 47.68
CA VAL A 29 -16.05 -31.87 47.13
C VAL A 29 -14.54 -31.67 47.09
N LYS A 30 -14.01 -31.34 45.91
CA LYS A 30 -12.62 -30.94 45.67
C LYS A 30 -12.53 -29.42 45.66
N ASN A 31 -11.75 -28.85 46.59
CA ASN A 31 -11.48 -27.42 46.65
C ASN A 31 -10.34 -27.07 45.69
N CYS A 32 -10.66 -26.26 44.70
CA CYS A 32 -9.77 -25.72 43.68
C CYS A 32 -9.70 -24.19 43.75
N GLY A 33 -10.14 -23.54 44.84
CA GLY A 33 -10.18 -22.08 44.99
C GLY A 33 -9.26 -21.55 46.08
N THR A 34 -9.06 -20.23 46.13
CA THR A 34 -8.28 -19.60 47.22
C THR A 34 -8.97 -19.70 48.58
N ASP A 35 -8.21 -19.88 49.66
CA ASP A 35 -8.72 -19.94 51.04
C ASP A 35 -8.59 -18.60 51.80
N GLY A 36 -7.97 -17.59 51.19
CA GLY A 36 -7.69 -16.29 51.81
C GLY A 36 -8.28 -15.10 51.06
N PRO A 37 -8.35 -13.92 51.71
CA PRO A 37 -8.90 -12.69 51.12
C PRO A 37 -7.93 -11.98 50.18
N GLU A 38 -6.70 -12.49 50.04
CA GLU A 38 -5.67 -11.90 49.20
C GLU A 38 -6.07 -11.96 47.73
N SER A 39 -5.80 -10.88 47.00
CA SER A 39 -6.12 -10.78 45.57
C SER A 39 -5.47 -11.91 44.77
N VAL A 40 -6.26 -12.54 43.92
CA VAL A 40 -5.86 -13.66 43.06
C VAL A 40 -6.54 -13.56 41.70
N ASP A 41 -5.96 -14.23 40.71
CA ASP A 41 -6.49 -14.30 39.36
C ASP A 41 -7.56 -15.40 39.27
N TYR A 42 -8.82 -14.97 39.17
CA TYR A 42 -9.96 -15.88 39.06
C TYR A 42 -9.87 -16.91 37.90
N PRO A 43 -9.17 -16.68 36.76
CA PRO A 43 -9.08 -17.66 35.70
C PRO A 43 -8.44 -18.97 36.14
N ASP A 44 -7.43 -18.95 37.00
CA ASP A 44 -6.68 -20.16 37.40
C ASP A 44 -7.61 -21.19 38.06
N PHE A 45 -8.45 -20.72 38.97
CA PHE A 45 -9.42 -21.56 39.68
C PHE A 45 -10.60 -21.95 38.78
N ALA A 46 -11.03 -21.05 37.88
CA ALA A 46 -12.07 -21.34 36.90
C ALA A 46 -11.64 -22.43 35.89
N HIS A 47 -10.39 -22.39 35.41
CA HIS A 47 -9.82 -23.43 34.56
C HIS A 47 -9.70 -24.76 35.30
N ALA A 48 -9.28 -24.76 36.57
CA ALA A 48 -9.18 -25.99 37.36
C ALA A 48 -10.53 -26.71 37.51
N VAL A 49 -11.59 -25.97 37.89
CA VAL A 49 -12.95 -26.53 38.01
C VAL A 49 -13.50 -26.98 36.65
N ALA A 50 -13.32 -26.16 35.60
CA ALA A 50 -13.78 -26.50 34.26
C ALA A 50 -13.09 -27.75 33.71
N ASN A 51 -11.79 -27.91 33.95
CA ASN A 51 -11.04 -29.13 33.59
C ASN A 51 -11.53 -30.36 34.35
N ASP A 52 -11.84 -30.24 35.64
CA ASP A 52 -12.36 -31.35 36.44
C ASP A 52 -13.72 -31.83 35.90
N VAL A 53 -14.59 -30.89 35.51
CA VAL A 53 -15.91 -31.21 34.94
C VAL A 53 -15.79 -31.75 33.51
N ALA A 54 -14.98 -31.12 32.65
CA ALA A 54 -14.78 -31.56 31.27
C ALA A 54 -14.17 -32.97 31.18
N ASN A 55 -13.23 -33.30 32.07
CA ASN A 55 -12.60 -34.63 32.12
C ASN A 55 -13.38 -35.65 32.96
N SER A 56 -14.59 -35.31 33.42
CA SER A 56 -15.42 -36.19 34.27
C SER A 56 -14.77 -36.60 35.61
N SER A 57 -13.77 -35.84 36.08
CA SER A 57 -13.20 -35.96 37.44
C SER A 57 -14.17 -35.43 38.51
N SER A 58 -15.11 -34.57 38.11
CA SER A 58 -16.25 -34.13 38.91
C SER A 58 -17.49 -34.06 38.03
N GLU A 59 -18.65 -34.38 38.60
CA GLU A 59 -19.92 -34.41 37.88
C GLU A 59 -20.50 -33.01 37.69
N LEU A 60 -20.29 -32.12 38.67
CA LEU A 60 -20.72 -30.73 38.63
C LEU A 60 -19.63 -29.79 39.19
N GLY A 61 -19.63 -28.56 38.71
CA GLY A 61 -18.74 -27.51 39.19
C GLY A 61 -19.47 -26.34 39.84
N ILE A 62 -18.83 -25.71 40.82
CA ILE A 62 -19.30 -24.46 41.45
C ILE A 62 -18.17 -23.43 41.39
N LEU A 63 -18.48 -22.24 40.88
CA LEU A 63 -17.53 -21.14 40.78
C LEU A 63 -18.05 -19.90 41.48
N ILE A 64 -17.20 -19.24 42.27
CA ILE A 64 -17.60 -18.08 43.06
C ILE A 64 -16.65 -16.93 42.75
N CYS A 65 -17.20 -15.80 42.34
CA CYS A 65 -16.41 -14.57 42.23
C CYS A 65 -17.27 -13.35 42.52
N GLY A 66 -16.66 -12.17 42.65
CA GLY A 66 -17.38 -10.96 43.05
C GLY A 66 -18.68 -10.70 42.28
N SER A 67 -18.68 -10.86 40.94
CA SER A 67 -19.86 -10.71 40.08
C SER A 67 -20.25 -11.97 39.31
N ALA A 68 -19.55 -13.09 39.52
CA ALA A 68 -19.61 -14.34 38.75
C ALA A 68 -19.29 -14.26 37.23
N ASN A 69 -19.27 -13.07 36.61
CA ASN A 69 -19.08 -12.93 35.17
C ASN A 69 -17.72 -13.48 34.68
N GLY A 70 -16.64 -13.12 35.36
CA GLY A 70 -15.29 -13.53 34.98
C GLY A 70 -15.14 -15.06 34.96
N VAL A 71 -15.50 -15.71 36.06
CA VAL A 71 -15.41 -17.17 36.19
C VAL A 71 -16.34 -17.90 35.23
N ALA A 72 -17.53 -17.36 34.95
CA ALA A 72 -18.44 -17.93 33.95
C ALA A 72 -17.90 -17.81 32.52
N MET A 73 -17.31 -16.66 32.15
CA MET A 73 -16.69 -16.47 30.84
C MET A 73 -15.49 -17.40 30.64
N THR A 74 -14.66 -17.59 31.67
CA THR A 74 -13.50 -18.49 31.61
C THR A 74 -13.92 -19.95 31.53
N ALA A 75 -14.86 -20.40 32.36
CA ALA A 75 -15.31 -21.78 32.37
C ALA A 75 -15.93 -22.20 31.03
N ASN A 76 -16.71 -21.32 30.39
CA ASN A 76 -17.30 -21.56 29.07
C ASN A 76 -16.29 -21.57 27.89
N LYS A 77 -14.98 -21.41 28.13
CA LYS A 77 -13.94 -21.66 27.12
C LYS A 77 -13.61 -23.14 26.94
N HIS A 78 -14.11 -24.00 27.82
CA HIS A 78 -13.95 -25.45 27.72
C HIS A 78 -15.18 -26.04 27.01
N SER A 79 -14.95 -26.80 25.95
CA SER A 79 -15.99 -27.27 25.01
C SER A 79 -17.13 -28.05 25.67
N ASP A 80 -16.80 -28.80 26.73
CA ASP A 80 -17.75 -29.67 27.43
C ASP A 80 -18.33 -29.02 28.69
N VAL A 81 -18.00 -27.75 28.95
CA VAL A 81 -18.51 -26.99 30.09
C VAL A 81 -19.59 -26.01 29.64
N ARG A 82 -20.70 -26.01 30.38
CA ARG A 82 -21.79 -25.05 30.27
C ARG A 82 -21.96 -24.41 31.64
N ALA A 83 -21.33 -23.26 31.81
CA ALA A 83 -21.39 -22.49 33.04
C ALA A 83 -22.49 -21.41 32.96
N GLY A 84 -23.44 -21.46 33.89
CA GLY A 84 -24.49 -20.45 34.06
C GLY A 84 -24.24 -19.59 35.29
N ILE A 85 -24.68 -18.32 35.27
CA ILE A 85 -24.64 -17.47 36.47
C ILE A 85 -25.98 -17.61 37.20
N GLY A 86 -25.94 -18.01 38.47
CA GLY A 86 -27.12 -18.11 39.34
C GLY A 86 -27.08 -17.06 40.44
N TRP A 87 -28.05 -16.14 40.43
CA TRP A 87 -28.26 -15.17 41.51
C TRP A 87 -29.63 -15.31 42.19
N THR A 88 -30.42 -16.31 41.80
CA THR A 88 -31.65 -16.76 42.47
C THR A 88 -31.80 -18.28 42.24
N SER A 89 -32.51 -18.97 43.13
CA SER A 89 -32.79 -20.42 42.99
C SER A 89 -33.52 -20.75 41.69
N GLU A 90 -34.43 -19.89 41.23
CA GLU A 90 -35.15 -20.08 39.96
C GLU A 90 -34.17 -20.09 38.78
N ILE A 91 -33.27 -19.09 38.69
CA ILE A 91 -32.30 -19.02 37.59
C ILE A 91 -31.30 -20.18 37.65
N ALA A 92 -30.89 -20.58 38.86
CA ALA A 92 -29.98 -21.71 39.06
C ALA A 92 -30.61 -23.03 38.60
N SER A 93 -31.87 -23.27 38.97
CA SER A 93 -32.64 -24.42 38.48
C SER A 93 -32.78 -24.38 36.96
N LEU A 94 -33.17 -23.23 36.38
CA LEU A 94 -33.33 -23.06 34.93
C LEU A 94 -32.01 -23.24 34.16
N ALA A 95 -30.86 -22.88 34.74
CA ALA A 95 -29.57 -23.15 34.12
C ALA A 95 -29.37 -24.65 33.89
N ARG A 96 -29.77 -25.49 34.85
CA ARG A 96 -29.69 -26.94 34.76
C ARG A 96 -30.81 -27.53 33.89
N THR A 97 -32.07 -27.19 34.16
CA THR A 97 -33.23 -27.78 33.47
C THR A 97 -33.30 -27.43 31.98
N HIS A 98 -32.96 -26.19 31.61
CA HIS A 98 -33.10 -25.71 30.22
C HIS A 98 -31.82 -25.74 29.39
N ASN A 99 -30.65 -25.66 30.02
CA ASN A 99 -29.38 -25.50 29.31
C ASN A 99 -28.40 -26.63 29.60
N ASP A 100 -28.80 -27.62 30.42
CA ASP A 100 -27.94 -28.69 30.88
C ASP A 100 -26.60 -28.15 31.42
N ALA A 101 -26.65 -27.04 32.15
CA ALA A 101 -25.45 -26.43 32.73
C ALA A 101 -24.82 -27.42 33.71
N ASN A 102 -23.52 -27.66 33.60
CA ASN A 102 -22.75 -28.53 34.50
C ASN A 102 -21.83 -27.74 35.42
N VAL A 103 -21.84 -26.41 35.32
CA VAL A 103 -21.19 -25.50 36.26
C VAL A 103 -22.14 -24.36 36.62
N ILE A 104 -22.25 -24.02 37.91
CA ILE A 104 -22.99 -22.85 38.39
C ILE A 104 -22.01 -21.80 38.94
N CYS A 105 -22.21 -20.54 38.55
CA CYS A 105 -21.38 -19.41 38.97
C CYS A 105 -22.18 -18.48 39.89
N ILE A 106 -21.67 -18.23 41.10
CA ILE A 106 -22.36 -17.50 42.17
C ILE A 106 -21.72 -16.11 42.37
N PRO A 107 -22.48 -15.01 42.26
CA PRO A 107 -21.96 -13.65 42.38
C PRO A 107 -21.93 -13.20 43.84
N ALA A 108 -20.82 -13.46 44.54
CA ALA A 108 -20.70 -13.31 45.99
C ALA A 108 -21.03 -11.90 46.56
N ARG A 109 -20.99 -10.84 45.74
CA ARG A 109 -21.34 -9.47 46.17
C ARG A 109 -22.82 -9.13 46.01
N PHE A 110 -23.62 -10.02 45.41
CA PHE A 110 -24.99 -9.74 44.99
C PHE A 110 -26.02 -10.70 45.59
N VAL A 111 -25.57 -11.71 46.32
CA VAL A 111 -26.41 -12.68 47.04
C VAL A 111 -25.89 -12.79 48.46
N SER A 112 -26.76 -13.15 49.40
CA SER A 112 -26.40 -13.54 50.76
C SER A 112 -25.90 -14.99 50.82
N GLU A 113 -25.23 -15.35 51.90
CA GLU A 113 -24.77 -16.73 52.16
C GLU A 113 -25.91 -17.75 52.10
N LYS A 114 -27.07 -17.40 52.67
CA LYS A 114 -28.27 -18.24 52.60
C LYS A 114 -28.75 -18.40 51.16
N GLU A 115 -28.86 -17.30 50.41
CA GLU A 115 -29.26 -17.36 49.00
C GLU A 115 -28.28 -18.16 48.15
N ALA A 116 -26.99 -18.12 48.46
CA ALA A 116 -25.98 -18.94 47.79
C ALA A 116 -26.20 -20.45 48.04
N LEU A 117 -26.58 -20.85 49.25
CA LEU A 117 -26.97 -22.24 49.54
C LEU A 117 -28.25 -22.62 48.78
N ASP A 118 -29.27 -21.75 48.82
CA ASP A 118 -30.54 -21.96 48.09
C ASP A 118 -30.32 -22.07 46.57
N ILE A 119 -29.32 -21.37 46.02
CA ILE A 119 -28.88 -21.46 44.61
C ILE A 119 -28.22 -22.81 44.33
N VAL A 120 -27.31 -23.25 45.21
CA VAL A 120 -26.62 -24.54 45.07
C VAL A 120 -27.62 -25.68 45.13
N ASP A 121 -28.54 -25.68 46.09
CA ASP A 121 -29.55 -26.73 46.20
C ASP A 121 -30.44 -26.78 44.96
N ALA A 122 -30.93 -25.64 44.50
CA ALA A 122 -31.76 -25.57 43.29
C ALA A 122 -31.04 -26.03 42.01
N PHE A 123 -29.73 -25.82 41.92
CA PHE A 123 -28.91 -26.30 40.79
C PHE A 123 -28.64 -27.80 40.87
N VAL A 124 -28.33 -28.31 42.07
CA VAL A 124 -28.01 -29.72 42.32
C VAL A 124 -29.23 -30.62 42.17
N ASP A 125 -30.39 -30.16 42.62
CA ASP A 125 -31.64 -30.95 42.63
C ASP A 125 -32.39 -30.91 41.29
N ALA A 126 -32.00 -30.02 40.38
CA ALA A 126 -32.62 -29.87 39.09
C ALA A 126 -32.18 -30.95 38.08
N GLU A 127 -33.14 -31.56 37.40
CA GLU A 127 -32.89 -32.52 36.31
C GLU A 127 -33.05 -31.86 34.95
N PHE A 128 -32.23 -32.26 33.98
CA PHE A 128 -32.31 -31.73 32.63
C PHE A 128 -33.57 -32.21 31.90
N GLU A 129 -34.40 -31.28 31.41
CA GLU A 129 -35.72 -31.60 30.82
C GLU A 129 -35.64 -32.23 29.43
N GLY A 130 -34.50 -32.14 28.74
CA GLY A 130 -34.35 -32.69 27.40
C GLY A 130 -35.27 -32.03 26.35
N GLY A 131 -35.83 -32.83 25.43
CA GLY A 131 -36.77 -32.36 24.40
C GLY A 131 -36.30 -31.13 23.60
N ARG A 132 -37.06 -30.04 23.64
CA ARG A 132 -36.70 -28.78 22.93
C ARG A 132 -35.39 -28.16 23.44
N HIS A 133 -35.03 -28.43 24.70
CA HIS A 133 -33.84 -27.93 25.36
C HIS A 133 -32.59 -28.70 24.88
N ALA A 134 -32.67 -30.03 24.78
CA ALA A 134 -31.60 -30.87 24.20
C ALA A 134 -31.22 -30.42 22.78
N ARG A 135 -32.21 -30.10 21.93
CA ARG A 135 -31.97 -29.57 20.58
C ARG A 135 -31.23 -28.21 20.58
N ARG A 136 -31.45 -27.37 21.59
CA ARG A 136 -30.77 -26.07 21.70
C ARG A 136 -29.35 -26.27 22.24
N VAL A 137 -29.19 -27.10 23.26
CA VAL A 137 -27.89 -27.47 23.83
C VAL A 137 -26.97 -28.10 22.79
N SER A 138 -27.47 -28.99 21.92
CA SER A 138 -26.66 -29.61 20.86
C SER A 138 -26.13 -28.61 19.81
N LYS A 139 -26.71 -27.40 19.73
CA LYS A 139 -26.24 -26.32 18.86
C LYS A 139 -25.20 -25.41 19.53
N ILE A 140 -25.02 -25.52 20.85
CA ILE A 140 -23.96 -24.80 21.58
C ILE A 140 -22.60 -25.43 21.27
N ALA A 141 -22.56 -26.74 21.04
CA ALA A 141 -21.35 -27.43 20.63
C ALA A 141 -20.89 -26.94 19.25
N CYS A 142 -19.79 -26.18 19.20
CA CYS A 142 -19.02 -25.98 17.99
C CYS A 142 -18.40 -27.32 17.59
N GLY A 143 -19.13 -28.13 16.82
CA GLY A 143 -18.59 -29.26 16.07
C GLY A 143 -17.67 -28.74 14.95
N VAL A 144 -16.54 -28.15 15.33
CA VAL A 144 -15.59 -27.52 14.44
C VAL A 144 -14.20 -27.93 14.91
N LEU A 145 -13.83 -29.20 14.73
CA LEU A 145 -12.42 -29.59 14.82
C LEU A 145 -12.04 -30.77 13.91
N ALA A 146 -12.95 -31.70 13.60
CA ALA A 146 -12.61 -32.81 12.70
C ALA A 146 -12.61 -32.44 11.19
N ILE A 147 -13.52 -31.57 10.75
CA ILE A 147 -13.59 -31.15 9.33
C ILE A 147 -12.49 -30.12 9.00
N LEU A 148 -12.10 -29.27 9.96
CA LEU A 148 -11.03 -28.28 9.75
C LEU A 148 -9.63 -28.91 9.73
N LEU A 149 -9.39 -30.01 10.45
CA LEU A 149 -8.13 -30.75 10.35
C LEU A 149 -8.01 -31.54 9.04
N GLY A 150 -9.11 -32.04 8.47
CA GLY A 150 -9.09 -32.71 7.15
C GLY A 150 -8.94 -31.77 5.96
N VAL A 151 -9.49 -30.55 6.07
CA VAL A 151 -9.40 -29.54 5.00
C VAL A 151 -8.01 -28.87 4.99
N SER A 152 -7.41 -28.65 6.16
CA SER A 152 -6.04 -28.09 6.27
C SER A 152 -4.96 -29.06 5.76
N THR A 153 -5.12 -30.36 5.98
CA THR A 153 -4.18 -31.38 5.48
C THR A 153 -4.29 -31.60 3.97
N ALA A 154 -5.50 -31.55 3.39
CA ALA A 154 -5.70 -31.66 1.94
C ALA A 154 -5.15 -30.44 1.17
N PHE A 155 -5.35 -29.22 1.68
CA PHE A 155 -4.76 -28.00 1.08
C PHE A 155 -3.24 -27.96 1.23
N GLY A 156 -2.70 -28.38 2.39
CA GLY A 156 -1.26 -28.54 2.60
C GLY A 156 -0.63 -29.57 1.64
N GLN A 157 -1.26 -30.74 1.48
CA GLN A 157 -0.79 -31.79 0.57
C GLN A 157 -0.81 -31.36 -0.90
N THR A 158 -1.84 -30.62 -1.33
CA THR A 158 -1.93 -30.12 -2.71
C THR A 158 -0.82 -29.10 -2.98
N ALA A 159 -0.63 -28.13 -2.07
CA ALA A 159 0.44 -27.14 -2.19
C ALA A 159 1.83 -27.80 -2.18
N GLU A 160 2.06 -28.76 -1.27
CA GLU A 160 3.31 -29.51 -1.17
C GLU A 160 3.58 -30.37 -2.41
N LYS A 161 2.56 -31.02 -2.97
CA LYS A 161 2.63 -31.79 -4.22
C LYS A 161 3.15 -30.93 -5.38
N TYR A 162 2.56 -29.76 -5.61
CA TYR A 162 3.00 -28.88 -6.71
C TYR A 162 4.30 -28.13 -6.39
N ALA A 163 4.57 -27.80 -5.12
CA ALA A 163 5.86 -27.23 -4.71
C ALA A 163 7.02 -28.21 -4.98
N ASN A 164 6.81 -29.51 -4.78
CA ASN A 164 7.80 -30.54 -5.10
C ASN A 164 8.06 -30.70 -6.62
N MET A 165 7.23 -30.09 -7.47
CA MET A 165 7.44 -30.05 -8.92
C MET A 165 8.26 -28.83 -9.38
N LEU A 166 8.67 -27.95 -8.46
CA LEU A 166 9.57 -26.83 -8.77
C LEU A 166 10.90 -27.37 -9.28
N ASP A 167 11.32 -26.86 -10.44
CA ASP A 167 12.55 -27.31 -11.09
C ASP A 167 13.50 -26.14 -11.33
N SER A 168 14.56 -26.07 -10.51
CA SER A 168 15.62 -25.06 -10.65
C SER A 168 16.31 -25.08 -12.01
N THR A 169 16.29 -26.22 -12.72
CA THR A 169 16.85 -26.34 -14.07
C THR A 169 15.99 -25.62 -15.10
N LYS A 170 14.66 -25.70 -14.99
CA LYS A 170 13.71 -24.96 -15.84
C LYS A 170 13.82 -23.46 -15.60
N LEU A 171 13.81 -23.05 -14.32
CA LEU A 171 13.99 -21.66 -13.92
C LEU A 171 15.29 -21.08 -14.50
N ARG A 172 16.41 -21.82 -14.35
CA ARG A 172 17.70 -21.44 -14.94
C ARG A 172 17.64 -21.36 -16.47
N GLY A 173 16.99 -22.32 -17.13
CA GLY A 173 16.85 -22.32 -18.59
C GLY A 173 16.11 -21.09 -19.12
N HIS A 174 14.97 -20.75 -18.53
CA HIS A 174 14.22 -19.53 -18.86
C HIS A 174 15.04 -18.27 -18.56
N LEU A 175 15.75 -18.25 -17.42
CA LEU A 175 16.54 -17.10 -17.01
C LEU A 175 17.71 -16.86 -17.97
N SER A 176 18.40 -17.92 -18.39
CA SER A 176 19.49 -17.84 -19.36
C SER A 176 19.03 -17.33 -20.73
N ILE A 177 17.77 -17.55 -21.11
CA ILE A 177 17.20 -17.01 -22.35
C ILE A 177 16.89 -15.52 -22.17
N LEU A 178 16.09 -15.18 -21.17
CA LEU A 178 15.68 -13.79 -20.93
C LEU A 178 16.88 -12.88 -20.70
N ALA A 179 17.86 -13.33 -19.93
CA ALA A 179 19.10 -12.62 -19.64
C ALA A 179 20.22 -12.87 -20.67
N SER A 180 19.92 -13.40 -21.86
CA SER A 180 20.92 -13.52 -22.92
C SER A 180 21.15 -12.19 -23.64
N ASP A 181 22.33 -12.03 -24.24
CA ASP A 181 22.67 -10.87 -25.07
C ASP A 181 21.70 -10.67 -26.25
N GLY A 182 21.06 -11.77 -26.71
CA GLY A 182 20.05 -11.71 -27.77
C GLY A 182 18.82 -10.87 -27.43
N PHE A 183 18.57 -10.65 -26.14
CA PHE A 183 17.48 -9.82 -25.60
C PHE A 183 17.94 -8.41 -25.22
N GLU A 184 19.22 -8.05 -25.46
CA GLU A 184 19.74 -6.68 -25.44
C GLU A 184 19.44 -5.90 -24.14
N GLY A 185 19.35 -6.61 -23.01
CA GLY A 185 19.02 -6.02 -21.71
C GLY A 185 17.61 -5.45 -21.59
N ARG A 186 16.71 -5.79 -22.54
CA ARG A 186 15.26 -5.59 -22.45
C ARG A 186 14.82 -4.16 -22.10
N GLU A 187 15.49 -3.12 -22.60
CA GLU A 187 15.04 -1.74 -22.34
C GLU A 187 13.64 -1.51 -22.90
N THR A 188 12.74 -0.99 -22.07
CA THR A 188 11.40 -0.56 -22.50
C THR A 188 11.44 0.30 -23.78
N GLY A 189 10.69 -0.12 -24.79
CA GLY A 189 10.62 0.52 -26.10
C GLY A 189 11.79 0.19 -27.04
N THR A 190 12.48 -0.93 -26.79
CA THR A 190 13.52 -1.49 -27.67
C THR A 190 13.15 -2.91 -28.11
N ARG A 191 13.89 -3.42 -29.12
CA ARG A 191 13.74 -4.78 -29.66
C ARG A 191 13.83 -5.86 -28.57
N GLY A 192 14.75 -5.70 -27.62
CA GLY A 192 14.92 -6.62 -26.50
C GLY A 192 13.66 -6.83 -25.66
N ALA A 193 12.95 -5.74 -25.35
CA ALA A 193 11.70 -5.80 -24.61
C ALA A 193 10.55 -6.41 -25.43
N GLU A 194 10.51 -6.15 -26.75
CA GLU A 194 9.53 -6.77 -27.66
C GLU A 194 9.73 -8.29 -27.73
N LEU A 195 10.98 -8.76 -27.81
CA LEU A 195 11.30 -10.19 -27.78
C LEU A 195 10.94 -10.84 -26.45
N ALA A 196 11.17 -10.15 -25.32
CA ALA A 196 10.78 -10.64 -24.00
C ALA A 196 9.26 -10.81 -23.88
N ALA A 197 8.48 -9.82 -24.32
CA ALA A 197 7.02 -9.91 -24.32
C ALA A 197 6.53 -11.08 -25.19
N ALA A 198 7.05 -11.23 -26.40
CA ALA A 198 6.69 -12.33 -27.31
C ALA A 198 7.06 -13.71 -26.75
N TYR A 199 8.20 -13.80 -26.04
CA TYR A 199 8.61 -15.02 -25.37
C TYR A 199 7.64 -15.42 -24.25
N LEU A 200 7.24 -14.46 -23.41
CA LEU A 200 6.28 -14.67 -22.33
C LEU A 200 4.89 -15.03 -22.86
N GLU A 201 4.41 -14.32 -23.87
CA GLU A 201 3.14 -14.62 -24.55
C GLU A 201 3.16 -16.06 -25.11
N SER A 202 4.21 -16.42 -25.84
CA SER A 202 4.39 -17.77 -26.37
C SER A 202 4.43 -18.83 -25.26
N TYR A 203 5.08 -18.53 -24.13
CA TYR A 203 5.13 -19.43 -22.99
C TYR A 203 3.73 -19.70 -22.42
N TYR A 204 2.92 -18.66 -22.20
CA TYR A 204 1.56 -18.81 -21.66
C TYR A 204 0.60 -19.50 -22.63
N ILE A 205 0.69 -19.22 -23.93
CA ILE A 205 -0.06 -19.94 -24.97
C ILE A 205 0.24 -21.44 -24.91
N ASN A 206 1.52 -21.82 -24.84
CA ASN A 206 1.93 -23.23 -24.80
C ASN A 206 1.51 -23.96 -23.52
N LEU A 207 1.35 -23.24 -22.41
CA LEU A 207 0.79 -23.82 -21.18
C LEU A 207 -0.72 -24.09 -21.29
N GLY A 208 -1.42 -23.39 -22.17
CA GLY A 208 -2.85 -23.52 -22.40
C GLY A 208 -3.70 -22.47 -21.69
N PHE A 209 -3.13 -21.31 -21.35
CA PHE A 209 -3.93 -20.15 -20.93
C PHE A 209 -4.80 -19.66 -22.10
N ALA A 210 -5.94 -19.07 -21.80
CA ALA A 210 -6.81 -18.45 -22.79
C ALA A 210 -6.48 -16.95 -22.94
N PRO A 211 -6.68 -16.36 -24.14
CA PRO A 211 -6.58 -14.92 -24.32
C PRO A 211 -7.69 -14.18 -23.55
N TYR A 212 -7.43 -12.96 -23.08
CA TYR A 212 -8.36 -12.24 -22.19
C TYR A 212 -9.62 -11.71 -22.90
N ASP A 213 -9.59 -11.56 -24.23
CA ASP A 213 -10.73 -11.07 -25.03
C ASP A 213 -11.07 -11.99 -26.20
N GLY A 214 -10.57 -13.22 -26.17
CA GLY A 214 -10.72 -14.19 -27.26
C GLY A 214 -9.54 -14.24 -28.24
N ASP A 215 -8.72 -13.19 -28.31
CA ASP A 215 -7.61 -13.11 -29.29
C ASP A 215 -6.26 -12.67 -28.68
N ARG A 216 -6.24 -11.88 -27.61
CA ARG A 216 -5.04 -11.22 -27.09
C ARG A 216 -4.60 -11.74 -25.73
N TYR A 217 -3.28 -11.83 -25.53
CA TYR A 217 -2.62 -12.04 -24.24
C TYR A 217 -1.94 -10.77 -23.72
N VAL A 218 -1.85 -9.75 -24.56
CA VAL A 218 -1.10 -8.52 -24.27
C VAL A 218 -2.05 -7.34 -24.11
N GLN A 219 -1.89 -6.61 -23.02
CA GLN A 219 -2.43 -5.25 -22.86
C GLN A 219 -1.39 -4.25 -23.38
N GLN A 220 -1.79 -3.46 -24.37
CA GLN A 220 -0.95 -2.41 -24.95
C GLN A 220 -0.85 -1.22 -24.00
N VAL A 221 0.38 -0.79 -23.71
CA VAL A 221 0.69 0.33 -22.81
C VAL A 221 1.23 1.49 -23.66
N PRO A 222 0.46 2.56 -23.90
CA PRO A 222 0.89 3.65 -24.77
C PRO A 222 1.98 4.48 -24.08
N MET A 223 3.12 4.69 -24.75
CA MET A 223 4.30 5.36 -24.18
C MET A 223 4.94 6.36 -25.14
N ILE A 224 5.68 7.32 -24.58
CA ILE A 224 6.50 8.30 -25.30
C ILE A 224 7.94 8.20 -24.81
N ASN A 225 8.86 8.01 -25.75
CA ASN A 225 10.28 8.32 -25.55
C ASN A 225 10.55 9.78 -25.91
N SER A 226 11.28 10.50 -25.06
CA SER A 226 11.70 11.88 -25.31
C SER A 226 13.14 12.12 -24.89
N GLN A 227 13.91 12.86 -25.69
CA GLN A 227 15.27 13.27 -25.38
C GLN A 227 15.57 14.65 -25.96
N ILE A 228 16.25 15.50 -25.19
CA ILE A 228 16.74 16.80 -25.67
C ILE A 228 18.11 16.60 -26.31
N HIS A 229 18.27 17.06 -27.56
CA HIS A 229 19.54 17.01 -28.30
C HIS A 229 20.25 18.36 -28.37
N GLY A 230 19.50 19.45 -28.24
CA GLY A 230 20.03 20.79 -28.32
C GLY A 230 18.94 21.83 -28.11
N GLY A 231 19.33 23.10 -28.20
CA GLY A 231 18.36 24.18 -28.11
C GLY A 231 19.02 25.52 -27.87
N LYS A 232 18.27 26.57 -28.18
CA LYS A 232 18.68 27.95 -27.97
C LYS A 232 17.52 28.80 -27.46
N ILE A 233 17.86 29.75 -26.59
CA ILE A 233 17.02 30.90 -26.28
C ILE A 233 17.55 32.08 -27.10
N ALA A 234 16.66 32.89 -27.65
CA ALA A 234 16.97 34.16 -28.28
C ALA A 234 16.31 35.30 -27.50
N VAL A 235 17.08 36.32 -27.14
CA VAL A 235 16.59 37.54 -26.47
C VAL A 235 17.24 38.74 -27.13
N SER A 236 16.44 39.59 -27.78
CA SER A 236 16.92 40.84 -28.39
C SER A 236 18.15 40.68 -29.30
N GLY A 237 18.25 39.55 -30.02
CA GLY A 237 19.35 39.22 -30.93
C GLY A 237 20.55 38.51 -30.29
N GLU A 238 20.59 38.37 -28.96
CA GLU A 238 21.55 37.52 -28.26
C GLU A 238 21.03 36.07 -28.19
N GLU A 239 21.92 35.09 -28.38
CA GLU A 239 21.60 33.67 -28.28
C GLU A 239 22.28 33.02 -27.06
N LEU A 240 21.50 32.23 -26.33
CA LEU A 240 21.99 31.36 -25.26
C LEU A 240 21.78 29.92 -25.66
N ASN A 241 22.84 29.12 -25.70
CA ASN A 241 22.75 27.69 -25.95
C ASN A 241 22.29 26.92 -24.70
N ILE A 242 21.55 25.85 -24.90
CA ILE A 242 21.13 24.97 -23.81
C ILE A 242 22.35 24.37 -23.10
N VAL A 243 22.20 24.03 -21.82
CA VAL A 243 23.26 23.59 -20.89
C VAL A 243 24.22 24.73 -20.53
N ASP A 244 24.84 25.39 -21.50
CA ASP A 244 25.87 26.40 -21.23
C ASP A 244 25.27 27.75 -20.80
N GLY A 245 24.27 28.24 -21.55
CA GLY A 245 23.60 29.52 -21.32
C GLY A 245 22.26 29.41 -20.59
N PHE A 246 21.53 28.29 -20.73
CA PHE A 246 20.29 28.06 -19.99
C PHE A 246 19.98 26.59 -19.75
N LEU A 247 19.07 26.32 -18.80
CA LEU A 247 18.49 24.99 -18.53
C LEU A 247 16.97 25.07 -18.60
N CYS A 248 16.31 23.93 -18.72
CA CYS A 248 14.85 23.82 -18.61
C CYS A 248 14.45 22.56 -17.83
N TYR A 249 13.19 22.45 -17.43
CA TYR A 249 12.69 21.19 -16.90
C TYR A 249 12.65 20.12 -18.00
N PRO A 250 12.98 18.86 -17.67
CA PRO A 250 12.78 17.75 -18.60
C PRO A 250 11.28 17.62 -18.92
N ARG A 251 10.96 17.15 -20.13
CA ARG A 251 9.57 16.95 -20.62
C ARG A 251 8.81 18.25 -20.94
N ILE A 252 9.51 19.24 -21.49
CA ILE A 252 8.86 20.43 -22.07
C ILE A 252 7.90 20.01 -23.20
N ARG A 253 6.66 20.52 -23.19
CA ARG A 253 5.61 20.16 -24.17
C ARG A 253 5.60 21.05 -25.40
N VAL A 254 5.91 22.32 -25.22
CA VAL A 254 6.07 23.29 -26.31
C VAL A 254 7.56 23.37 -26.62
N HIS A 255 7.94 23.09 -27.87
CA HIS A 255 9.35 23.01 -28.24
C HIS A 255 9.88 24.31 -28.86
N GLU A 256 9.00 25.23 -29.23
CA GLU A 256 9.38 26.50 -29.86
C GLU A 256 8.39 27.61 -29.51
N MET A 257 8.91 28.81 -29.24
CA MET A 257 8.17 30.06 -29.17
C MET A 257 9.06 31.18 -29.70
N ALA A 258 8.46 32.19 -30.33
CA ALA A 258 9.18 33.35 -30.81
C ALA A 258 8.33 34.62 -30.58
N GLY A 259 9.00 35.76 -30.45
CA GLY A 259 8.31 37.05 -30.40
C GLY A 259 7.53 37.30 -29.09
N VAL A 260 7.91 36.67 -27.98
CA VAL A 260 7.17 36.77 -26.70
C VAL A 260 7.69 37.96 -25.90
N GLU A 261 6.81 38.92 -25.60
CA GLU A 261 7.14 40.04 -24.72
C GLU A 261 7.51 39.57 -23.31
N MET A 262 8.36 40.33 -22.62
CA MET A 262 8.88 39.95 -21.31
C MET A 262 8.45 40.93 -20.20
N VAL A 263 8.32 40.40 -18.98
CA VAL A 263 8.08 41.21 -17.78
C VAL A 263 8.96 40.73 -16.63
N PHE A 264 9.57 41.65 -15.88
CA PHE A 264 10.34 41.32 -14.68
C PHE A 264 9.45 41.48 -13.44
N ALA A 265 9.19 40.37 -12.76
CA ALA A 265 8.32 40.30 -11.60
C ALA A 265 9.11 40.03 -10.32
N GLY A 266 10.26 40.68 -10.13
CA GLY A 266 11.02 40.61 -8.88
C GLY A 266 11.38 39.19 -8.48
N TYR A 267 10.90 38.70 -7.34
CA TYR A 267 11.07 37.30 -6.92
C TYR A 267 9.88 36.42 -7.29
N GLY A 268 8.84 36.93 -7.94
CA GLY A 268 7.66 36.19 -8.37
C GLY A 268 6.75 35.78 -7.20
N ILE A 269 6.65 36.63 -6.18
CA ILE A 269 5.96 36.31 -4.93
C ILE A 269 4.65 37.11 -4.80
N LYS A 270 3.61 36.44 -4.29
CA LYS A 270 2.38 37.05 -3.78
C LYS A 270 2.04 36.45 -2.42
N ASP A 271 2.34 37.19 -1.35
CA ASP A 271 2.37 36.70 0.02
C ASP A 271 2.21 37.84 1.04
N GLY A 272 1.03 37.97 1.64
CA GLY A 272 0.70 39.09 2.53
C GLY A 272 0.83 40.44 1.81
N ASP A 273 1.66 41.33 2.36
CA ASP A 273 1.94 42.66 1.79
C ASP A 273 2.91 42.64 0.60
N VAL A 274 3.59 41.52 0.34
CA VAL A 274 4.50 41.38 -0.80
C VAL A 274 3.71 40.89 -2.01
N ASN A 275 3.64 41.71 -3.06
CA ASN A 275 3.06 41.32 -4.33
C ASN A 275 3.91 41.86 -5.49
N ASP A 276 4.85 41.04 -5.97
CA ASP A 276 5.72 41.40 -7.08
C ASP A 276 4.97 41.54 -8.42
N TYR A 277 3.73 41.03 -8.50
CA TYR A 277 2.89 41.13 -9.71
C TYR A 277 1.98 42.37 -9.71
N ASN A 278 2.00 43.18 -8.64
CA ASN A 278 1.12 44.33 -8.52
C ASN A 278 1.38 45.34 -9.65
N GLY A 279 0.34 45.65 -10.43
CA GLY A 279 0.42 46.59 -11.55
C GLY A 279 1.16 46.06 -12.80
N LEU A 280 1.50 44.76 -12.86
CA LEU A 280 2.11 44.14 -14.04
C LEU A 280 1.06 43.50 -14.94
N ASP A 281 1.20 43.71 -16.25
CA ASP A 281 0.47 42.94 -17.25
C ASP A 281 1.26 41.68 -17.63
N VAL A 282 0.81 40.53 -17.15
CA VAL A 282 1.50 39.23 -17.24
C VAL A 282 0.95 38.34 -18.37
N GLY A 283 -0.32 38.55 -18.74
CA GLY A 283 -1.02 37.68 -19.68
C GLY A 283 -0.30 37.58 -21.01
N GLY A 284 -0.01 36.36 -21.45
CA GLY A 284 0.66 36.10 -22.73
C GLY A 284 2.17 36.35 -22.76
N LYS A 285 2.79 36.82 -21.66
CA LYS A 285 4.21 37.21 -21.61
C LYS A 285 5.12 36.15 -21.00
N ALA A 286 6.42 36.29 -21.23
CA ALA A 286 7.46 35.56 -20.51
C ALA A 286 7.81 36.30 -19.21
N VAL A 287 7.59 35.65 -18.07
CA VAL A 287 7.84 36.24 -16.75
C VAL A 287 9.28 35.91 -16.33
N VAL A 288 10.06 36.95 -16.03
CA VAL A 288 11.42 36.85 -15.49
C VAL A 288 11.40 37.12 -13.99
N ILE A 289 11.96 36.22 -13.20
CA ILE A 289 12.05 36.34 -11.74
C ILE A 289 13.43 35.97 -11.22
N LEU A 290 13.75 36.45 -10.03
CA LEU A 290 14.91 36.04 -9.25
C LEU A 290 14.59 34.76 -8.46
N SER A 291 15.56 33.83 -8.41
CA SER A 291 15.58 32.75 -7.43
C SER A 291 15.65 33.30 -5.99
N GLY A 292 15.06 32.58 -5.02
CA GLY A 292 15.08 32.96 -3.61
C GLY A 292 13.96 33.92 -3.20
N ASP A 293 14.17 34.69 -2.14
CA ASP A 293 13.26 35.72 -1.63
C ASP A 293 14.11 36.81 -0.97
N ALA A 294 13.80 38.08 -1.19
CA ALA A 294 14.51 39.20 -0.54
C ALA A 294 14.39 39.15 1.00
N ARG A 295 13.36 38.47 1.51
CA ARG A 295 13.07 38.28 2.93
C ARG A 295 13.87 37.16 3.60
N GLY A 296 14.70 36.45 2.84
CA GLY A 296 15.51 35.34 3.33
C GLY A 296 14.79 34.00 3.18
N GLU A 297 14.88 33.16 4.22
CA GLU A 297 14.45 31.75 4.18
C GLU A 297 12.93 31.59 4.34
N THR A 298 12.17 31.87 3.29
CA THR A 298 10.70 31.70 3.27
C THR A 298 10.27 30.42 2.52
N THR A 299 9.00 30.01 2.67
CA THR A 299 8.41 28.94 1.85
C THR A 299 8.53 29.24 0.36
N TRP A 300 8.37 30.51 -0.02
CA TRP A 300 8.50 30.97 -1.40
C TRP A 300 9.95 30.94 -1.90
N ALA A 301 10.93 31.22 -1.04
CA ALA A 301 12.35 31.14 -1.41
C ALA A 301 12.75 29.74 -1.90
N LYS A 302 12.19 28.69 -1.26
CA LYS A 302 12.52 27.29 -1.52
C LYS A 302 11.65 26.65 -2.61
N ASN A 303 10.41 27.12 -2.79
CA ASN A 303 9.43 26.45 -3.63
C ASN A 303 9.28 27.10 -5.02
N LYS A 304 10.10 26.64 -5.98
CA LYS A 304 10.04 27.06 -7.38
C LYS A 304 8.72 26.67 -8.07
N SER A 305 8.15 25.52 -7.72
CA SER A 305 6.86 25.06 -8.27
C SER A 305 5.72 26.02 -7.93
N LYS A 306 5.68 26.54 -6.69
CA LYS A 306 4.69 27.52 -6.25
C LYS A 306 4.78 28.84 -7.04
N LYS A 307 6.00 29.30 -7.34
CA LYS A 307 6.21 30.49 -8.19
C LYS A 307 5.75 30.26 -9.62
N ARG A 308 6.02 29.06 -10.16
CA ARG A 308 5.57 28.63 -11.48
C ARG A 308 4.06 28.57 -11.58
N GLU A 309 3.39 27.94 -10.62
CA GLU A 309 1.93 27.86 -10.56
C GLU A 309 1.27 29.24 -10.44
N LEU A 310 1.86 30.14 -9.67
CA LEU A 310 1.36 31.52 -9.59
C LEU A 310 1.46 32.24 -10.94
N ALA A 311 2.62 32.22 -11.60
CA ALA A 311 2.78 32.84 -12.91
C ALA A 311 1.86 32.22 -13.97
N ASP A 312 1.70 30.90 -13.98
CA ASP A 312 0.78 30.18 -14.86
C ASP A 312 -0.68 30.61 -14.62
N SER A 313 -1.10 30.72 -13.35
CA SER A 313 -2.44 31.17 -12.96
C SER A 313 -2.77 32.60 -13.41
N LEU A 314 -1.73 33.42 -13.62
CA LEU A 314 -1.83 34.80 -14.11
C LEU A 314 -1.73 34.88 -15.65
N GLY A 315 -1.66 33.75 -16.35
CA GLY A 315 -1.66 33.68 -17.81
C GLY A 315 -0.30 33.87 -18.47
N ALA A 316 0.81 33.72 -17.74
CA ALA A 316 2.15 33.74 -18.34
C ALA A 316 2.35 32.60 -19.35
N LYS A 317 3.11 32.84 -20.43
CA LYS A 317 3.47 31.80 -21.41
C LYS A 317 4.72 31.00 -21.05
N ALA A 318 5.61 31.61 -20.27
CA ALA A 318 6.85 31.00 -19.81
C ALA A 318 7.32 31.66 -18.52
N LEU A 319 8.09 30.92 -17.72
CA LEU A 319 8.80 31.44 -16.56
C LEU A 319 10.32 31.32 -16.76
N ILE A 320 11.05 32.38 -16.50
CA ILE A 320 12.51 32.43 -16.57
C ILE A 320 13.01 32.78 -15.18
N ILE A 321 13.74 31.86 -14.55
CA ILE A 321 14.28 32.00 -13.20
C ILE A 321 15.77 32.32 -13.30
N LEU A 322 16.13 33.53 -12.89
CA LEU A 322 17.50 33.99 -12.79
C LEU A 322 18.14 33.43 -11.52
N MET A 323 19.32 32.85 -11.65
CA MET A 323 20.06 32.20 -10.57
C MET A 323 21.43 32.85 -10.40
N GLU A 324 21.84 33.01 -9.13
CA GLU A 324 23.20 33.44 -8.82
C GLU A 324 24.23 32.46 -9.40
N GLU A 325 25.39 32.98 -9.86
CA GLU A 325 26.37 32.20 -10.64
C GLU A 325 26.83 30.90 -9.95
N GLY A 326 27.08 30.95 -8.64
CA GLY A 326 27.48 29.77 -7.86
C GLY A 326 26.39 28.69 -7.80
N ASP A 327 25.15 29.12 -7.58
CA ASP A 327 23.98 28.25 -7.53
C ASP A 327 23.68 27.67 -8.91
N TYR A 328 23.75 28.50 -9.96
CA TYR A 328 23.54 28.08 -11.33
C TYR A 328 24.58 27.02 -11.76
N LYS A 329 25.86 27.22 -11.45
CA LYS A 329 26.91 26.24 -11.76
C LYS A 329 26.64 24.88 -11.09
N THR A 330 26.24 24.90 -9.82
CA THR A 330 25.90 23.70 -9.05
C THR A 330 24.63 23.03 -9.55
N PHE A 331 23.63 23.83 -9.93
CA PHE A 331 22.36 23.35 -10.47
C PHE A 331 22.54 22.75 -11.87
N ARG A 332 23.32 23.40 -12.74
CA ARG A 332 23.72 22.92 -14.07
C ARG A 332 24.42 21.57 -14.00
N GLY A 333 25.39 21.41 -13.09
CA GLY A 333 26.12 20.15 -12.93
C GLY A 333 25.18 18.97 -12.65
N ARG A 334 24.16 19.20 -11.82
CA ARG A 334 23.13 18.19 -11.51
C ARG A 334 22.14 18.01 -12.67
N MET A 335 21.58 19.11 -13.18
CA MET A 335 20.46 19.10 -14.13
C MET A 335 20.88 18.63 -15.53
N LYS A 336 22.13 18.83 -15.95
CA LYS A 336 22.61 18.41 -17.28
C LYS A 336 22.32 16.94 -17.55
N PHE A 337 22.64 16.05 -16.61
CA PHE A 337 22.40 14.61 -16.78
C PHE A 337 20.89 14.29 -16.86
N TYR A 338 20.09 14.84 -15.94
CA TYR A 338 18.64 14.61 -15.91
C TYR A 338 17.88 15.16 -17.11
N MET A 339 18.35 16.26 -17.70
CA MET A 339 17.72 16.94 -18.83
C MET A 339 18.06 16.27 -20.17
N MET A 340 19.29 15.79 -20.33
CA MET A 340 19.79 15.27 -21.61
C MET A 340 19.57 13.76 -21.78
N ARG A 341 19.25 13.03 -20.71
CA ARG A 341 18.94 11.60 -20.80
C ARG A 341 17.62 11.34 -21.51
N LYS A 342 17.53 10.20 -22.21
CA LYS A 342 16.27 9.67 -22.73
C LYS A 342 15.31 9.42 -21.56
N SER A 343 14.08 9.89 -21.68
CA SER A 343 12.98 9.63 -20.74
C SER A 343 11.90 8.83 -21.45
N THR A 344 11.32 7.88 -20.75
CA THR A 344 10.10 7.16 -21.15
C THR A 344 8.98 7.53 -20.18
N VAL A 345 7.78 7.75 -20.70
CA VAL A 345 6.56 8.04 -19.92
C VAL A 345 5.35 7.40 -20.58
N LEU A 346 4.27 7.25 -19.82
CA LEU A 346 2.94 6.97 -20.40
C LEU A 346 2.51 8.09 -21.34
N ASN A 347 1.97 7.71 -22.49
CA ASN A 347 1.32 8.60 -23.43
C ASN A 347 -0.14 8.79 -23.00
N ARG A 348 -0.36 9.74 -22.10
CA ARG A 348 -1.69 10.11 -21.63
C ARG A 348 -1.77 11.60 -21.37
N ASP A 349 -2.99 12.13 -21.45
CA ASP A 349 -3.28 13.44 -20.90
C ASP A 349 -3.00 13.41 -19.40
N LYS A 350 -2.37 14.47 -18.90
CA LYS A 350 -1.85 14.47 -17.53
C LYS A 350 -3.02 14.64 -16.56
N ASP A 351 -3.44 13.56 -15.95
CA ASP A 351 -4.23 13.63 -14.73
C ASP A 351 -3.30 14.07 -13.58
N GLY A 352 -3.47 15.32 -13.12
CA GLY A 352 -2.72 15.81 -11.97
C GLY A 352 -2.70 17.33 -11.81
N SER A 353 -2.54 17.77 -10.56
CA SER A 353 -2.33 19.17 -10.21
C SER A 353 -0.92 19.67 -10.61
N GLY A 354 -0.79 20.98 -10.80
CA GLY A 354 0.48 21.67 -11.06
C GLY A 354 0.68 22.12 -12.51
N SER A 355 1.56 23.10 -12.69
CA SER A 355 1.79 23.79 -13.97
C SER A 355 2.63 22.99 -14.97
N SER A 356 2.24 23.02 -16.25
CA SER A 356 3.02 22.52 -17.40
C SER A 356 3.79 23.63 -18.14
N MET A 357 3.75 24.86 -17.60
CA MET A 357 4.35 26.03 -18.22
C MET A 357 5.85 25.84 -18.47
N PRO A 358 6.34 26.15 -19.69
CA PRO A 358 7.76 26.22 -20.01
C PRO A 358 8.52 27.03 -18.96
N THR A 359 9.51 26.41 -18.31
CA THR A 359 10.30 27.07 -17.26
C THR A 359 11.79 26.90 -17.56
N PHE A 360 12.50 28.02 -17.54
CA PHE A 360 13.91 28.13 -17.90
C PHE A 360 14.71 28.66 -16.72
N PHE A 361 15.96 28.23 -16.61
CA PHE A 361 16.91 28.70 -15.62
C PHE A 361 18.08 29.33 -16.34
N VAL A 362 18.41 30.55 -15.96
CA VAL A 362 19.45 31.36 -16.60
C VAL A 362 20.33 31.95 -15.50
N SER A 363 21.63 32.09 -15.75
CA SER A 363 22.51 32.74 -14.78
C SER A 363 22.25 34.25 -14.74
N ASP A 364 22.45 34.87 -13.58
CA ASP A 364 22.29 36.31 -13.39
C ASP A 364 23.07 37.12 -14.45
N LYS A 365 24.33 36.74 -14.75
CA LYS A 365 25.17 37.46 -15.71
C LYS A 365 24.60 37.47 -17.12
N SER A 366 23.98 36.36 -17.54
CA SER A 366 23.36 36.25 -18.87
C SER A 366 22.12 37.11 -19.05
N ALA A 367 21.54 37.64 -17.96
CA ALA A 367 20.31 38.43 -17.97
C ALA A 367 20.51 39.91 -17.61
N ASP A 368 21.75 40.37 -17.38
CA ASP A 368 22.04 41.76 -17.04
C ASP A 368 21.48 42.74 -18.09
N ASN A 369 21.69 42.44 -19.38
CA ASN A 369 21.20 43.26 -20.49
C ASN A 369 19.67 43.24 -20.63
N TRP A 370 18.99 42.24 -20.08
CA TRP A 370 17.54 42.10 -20.22
C TRP A 370 16.82 43.06 -19.28
N ILE A 371 17.28 43.15 -18.03
CA ILE A 371 16.63 43.92 -16.98
C ILE A 371 17.18 45.36 -16.83
N SER A 372 18.27 45.70 -17.52
CA SER A 372 18.90 47.02 -17.46
C SER A 372 18.02 48.15 -18.02
N SER A 373 17.00 47.81 -18.82
CA SER A 373 15.96 48.75 -19.30
C SER A 373 15.10 49.31 -18.15
N LEU A 374 15.04 48.62 -17.01
CA LEU A 374 14.27 49.08 -15.85
C LEU A 374 14.96 50.26 -15.15
N LYS A 375 14.16 51.26 -14.78
CA LYS A 375 14.66 52.46 -14.10
C LYS A 375 15.40 52.11 -12.81
N GLY A 376 16.68 52.49 -12.75
CA GLY A 376 17.52 52.31 -11.56
C GLY A 376 18.12 50.91 -11.39
N VAL A 377 17.99 50.06 -12.39
CA VAL A 377 18.64 48.75 -12.51
C VAL A 377 19.90 48.89 -13.38
N LYS A 378 21.01 48.29 -12.96
CA LYS A 378 22.23 48.19 -13.78
C LYS A 378 22.65 46.75 -14.04
N SER A 379 22.40 45.86 -13.08
CA SER A 379 22.69 44.44 -13.15
C SER A 379 21.78 43.66 -12.20
N VAL A 380 21.62 42.37 -12.45
CA VAL A 380 20.86 41.44 -11.62
C VAL A 380 21.45 41.37 -10.21
N ALA A 381 22.77 41.28 -10.10
CA ALA A 381 23.47 41.23 -8.81
C ALA A 381 23.23 42.51 -7.97
N GLN A 382 23.20 43.69 -8.59
CA GLN A 382 22.89 44.93 -7.87
C GLN A 382 21.42 44.94 -7.44
N THR A 383 20.51 44.46 -8.30
CA THR A 383 19.09 44.35 -7.98
C THR A 383 18.88 43.46 -6.75
N ARG A 384 19.48 42.26 -6.68
CA ARG A 384 19.42 41.40 -5.49
C ARG A 384 19.86 42.11 -4.21
N LYS A 385 21.03 42.76 -4.22
CA LYS A 385 21.55 43.50 -3.04
C LYS A 385 20.60 44.60 -2.58
N LYS A 386 20.04 45.38 -3.52
CA LYS A 386 19.04 46.41 -3.19
C LYS A 386 17.77 45.80 -2.64
N SER A 387 17.32 44.69 -3.21
CA SER A 387 16.09 44.03 -2.79
C SER A 387 16.19 43.48 -1.37
N ILE A 388 17.31 42.83 -1.02
CA ILE A 388 17.56 42.35 0.34
C ILE A 388 17.54 43.52 1.34
N LYS A 389 18.19 44.65 1.01
CA LYS A 389 18.19 45.82 1.90
C LYS A 389 16.80 46.43 2.10
N LYS A 390 15.96 46.41 1.06
CA LYS A 390 14.62 47.03 1.06
C LYS A 390 13.48 46.05 1.36
N GLN A 391 13.78 44.76 1.45
CA GLN A 391 12.80 43.67 1.57
C GLN A 391 11.74 43.66 0.44
N THR A 392 12.03 44.33 -0.68
CA THR A 392 11.13 44.53 -1.85
C THR A 392 11.97 44.60 -3.12
N CYS A 393 11.42 44.18 -4.26
CA CYS A 393 12.13 44.20 -5.55
C CYS A 393 11.52 45.21 -6.52
N VAL A 394 12.32 45.72 -7.44
CA VAL A 394 11.83 46.48 -8.59
C VAL A 394 11.14 45.51 -9.56
N THR A 395 10.07 45.95 -10.19
CA THR A 395 9.31 45.18 -11.16
C THR A 395 8.94 46.08 -12.34
N GLY A 396 8.65 45.49 -13.50
CA GLY A 396 8.24 46.26 -14.68
C GLY A 396 8.33 45.48 -15.98
N ALA A 397 7.76 46.07 -17.04
CA ALA A 397 7.90 45.56 -18.40
C ALA A 397 9.35 45.66 -18.87
N LEU A 398 9.79 44.69 -19.68
CA LEU A 398 11.10 44.71 -20.31
C LEU A 398 10.95 45.04 -21.80
N GLU A 399 11.87 45.81 -22.36
CA GLU A 399 11.88 46.15 -23.79
C GLU A 399 12.29 44.96 -24.68
N SER A 400 12.90 43.93 -24.09
CA SER A 400 13.38 42.75 -24.78
C SER A 400 12.25 41.79 -25.16
N VAL A 401 12.41 41.16 -26.31
CA VAL A 401 11.52 40.10 -26.79
C VAL A 401 12.25 38.76 -26.73
N TRP A 402 11.57 37.75 -26.23
CA TRP A 402 12.11 36.43 -25.95
C TRP A 402 11.53 35.35 -26.88
N GLY A 403 12.36 34.37 -27.18
CA GLY A 403 11.98 33.15 -27.86
C GLY A 403 12.92 32.02 -27.52
N TYR A 404 12.53 30.81 -27.88
CA TYR A 404 13.37 29.63 -27.77
C TYR A 404 13.00 28.60 -28.81
N LYS A 405 13.94 27.72 -29.11
CA LYS A 405 13.72 26.49 -29.85
C LYS A 405 14.56 25.40 -29.19
N ILE A 406 13.92 24.31 -28.77
CA ILE A 406 14.60 23.13 -28.22
C ILE A 406 14.40 21.99 -29.22
N ASP A 407 15.50 21.34 -29.56
CA ASP A 407 15.51 20.13 -30.36
C ASP A 407 15.23 18.93 -29.46
N VAL A 408 14.06 18.32 -29.66
CA VAL A 408 13.57 17.20 -28.86
C VAL A 408 13.26 16.03 -29.79
N PHE A 409 13.99 14.94 -29.63
CA PHE A 409 13.54 13.66 -30.15
C PHE A 409 12.31 13.22 -29.38
N ARG A 410 11.24 12.85 -30.09
CA ARG A 410 10.01 12.30 -29.52
C ARG A 410 9.55 11.12 -30.38
N LYS A 411 9.34 9.97 -29.76
CA LYS A 411 8.84 8.76 -30.43
C LYS A 411 7.73 8.13 -29.57
N GLU A 412 6.56 8.00 -30.16
CA GLU A 412 5.45 7.24 -29.58
C GLU A 412 5.61 5.76 -29.92
N PHE A 413 5.29 4.89 -28.97
CA PHE A 413 5.33 3.44 -29.13
C PHE A 413 4.38 2.79 -28.11
N TYR A 414 4.18 1.48 -28.23
CA TYR A 414 3.42 0.71 -27.24
C TYR A 414 4.33 -0.31 -26.56
N GLY A 415 4.30 -0.32 -25.23
CA GLY A 415 4.79 -1.42 -24.41
C GLY A 415 3.73 -2.51 -24.27
N SER A 416 4.11 -3.66 -23.72
CA SER A 416 3.25 -4.84 -23.60
C SER A 416 3.22 -5.34 -22.16
N ASN A 417 2.10 -5.19 -21.46
CA ASN A 417 1.86 -6.04 -20.28
C ASN A 417 1.38 -7.40 -20.80
N VAL A 418 1.95 -8.50 -20.34
CA VAL A 418 1.59 -9.87 -20.74
C VAL A 418 0.75 -10.50 -19.64
N LEU A 419 -0.43 -11.03 -19.99
CA LEU A 419 -1.45 -11.51 -19.07
C LEU A 419 -1.70 -13.01 -19.27
N ALA A 420 -1.80 -13.74 -18.16
CA ALA A 420 -2.23 -15.13 -18.12
C ALA A 420 -3.24 -15.33 -16.98
N TYR A 421 -4.52 -15.44 -17.35
CA TYR A 421 -5.62 -15.55 -16.39
C TYR A 421 -6.08 -17.00 -16.23
N LEU A 422 -6.09 -17.46 -14.98
CA LEU A 422 -6.60 -18.77 -14.59
C LEU A 422 -7.91 -18.62 -13.80
N PRO A 423 -9.07 -19.07 -14.34
CA PRO A 423 -10.33 -19.03 -13.61
C PRO A 423 -10.30 -19.89 -12.34
N GLY A 424 -10.87 -19.36 -11.26
CA GLY A 424 -11.03 -20.07 -9.99
C GLY A 424 -12.06 -21.21 -10.09
N SER A 425 -11.84 -22.27 -9.31
CA SER A 425 -12.70 -23.44 -9.25
C SER A 425 -13.95 -23.25 -8.38
N ASP A 426 -13.96 -22.26 -7.47
CA ASP A 426 -15.04 -22.03 -6.53
C ASP A 426 -16.05 -21.02 -7.07
N SER A 427 -17.33 -21.38 -7.13
CA SER A 427 -18.38 -20.54 -7.72
C SER A 427 -18.60 -19.21 -6.99
N LEU A 428 -18.21 -19.09 -5.72
CA LEU A 428 -18.36 -17.88 -4.92
C LEU A 428 -17.09 -17.02 -4.91
N LEU A 429 -15.92 -17.64 -5.07
CA LEU A 429 -14.63 -16.96 -4.95
C LEU A 429 -13.94 -16.69 -6.30
N ARG A 430 -14.41 -17.29 -7.40
CA ARG A 430 -13.79 -17.12 -8.73
C ARG A 430 -13.83 -15.68 -9.25
N ASP A 431 -14.71 -14.83 -8.72
CA ASP A 431 -14.77 -13.42 -9.10
C ASP A 431 -13.76 -12.56 -8.29
N GLU A 432 -13.12 -13.13 -7.26
CA GLU A 432 -11.98 -12.52 -6.59
C GLU A 432 -10.69 -12.90 -7.33
N VAL A 433 -9.90 -11.90 -7.70
CA VAL A 433 -8.66 -12.08 -8.47
C VAL A 433 -7.44 -11.88 -7.57
N VAL A 434 -6.55 -12.88 -7.54
CA VAL A 434 -5.21 -12.73 -6.96
C VAL A 434 -4.24 -12.42 -8.09
N VAL A 435 -3.61 -11.25 -8.05
CA VAL A 435 -2.61 -10.84 -9.05
C VAL A 435 -1.21 -11.22 -8.57
N ILE A 436 -0.50 -12.03 -9.36
CA ILE A 436 0.90 -12.39 -9.17
C ILE A 436 1.70 -11.75 -10.30
N THR A 437 2.58 -10.81 -9.98
CA THR A 437 3.23 -9.95 -10.98
C THR A 437 4.74 -9.88 -10.84
N SER A 438 5.42 -9.65 -11.96
CA SER A 438 6.80 -9.17 -12.03
C SER A 438 6.91 -8.14 -13.16
N HIS A 439 7.97 -7.33 -13.18
CA HIS A 439 8.37 -6.68 -14.43
C HIS A 439 9.32 -7.59 -15.21
N TYR A 440 9.44 -7.33 -16.52
CA TYR A 440 10.33 -8.08 -17.42
C TYR A 440 11.32 -7.18 -18.21
N ASP A 441 11.20 -5.85 -18.09
CA ASP A 441 12.10 -4.88 -18.69
C ASP A 441 13.27 -4.52 -17.76
N HIS A 442 14.44 -4.29 -18.35
CA HIS A 442 15.63 -3.83 -17.63
C HIS A 442 16.24 -2.58 -18.31
N ILE A 443 17.46 -2.16 -17.93
CA ILE A 443 18.04 -0.88 -18.36
C ILE A 443 18.66 -0.90 -19.77
N GLY A 444 18.79 -2.07 -20.41
CA GLY A 444 19.32 -2.22 -21.78
C GLY A 444 20.83 -2.05 -21.89
N ILE A 445 21.27 -1.40 -22.96
CA ILE A 445 22.68 -1.20 -23.28
C ILE A 445 23.13 0.15 -22.70
N VAL A 446 24.10 0.13 -21.78
CA VAL A 446 24.66 1.33 -21.14
C VAL A 446 26.16 1.33 -21.41
N ASP A 447 26.66 2.43 -21.96
CA ASP A 447 28.08 2.61 -22.31
C ASP A 447 28.67 1.50 -23.20
N GLY A 448 27.82 0.89 -24.04
CA GLY A 448 28.19 -0.19 -24.96
C GLY A 448 28.09 -1.60 -24.36
N GLU A 449 27.85 -1.72 -23.06
CA GLU A 449 27.68 -2.99 -22.37
C GLU A 449 26.20 -3.35 -22.23
N ILE A 450 25.88 -4.63 -22.45
CA ILE A 450 24.52 -5.15 -22.25
C ILE A 450 24.31 -5.39 -20.76
N ASN A 451 23.27 -4.77 -20.20
CA ASN A 451 22.85 -5.05 -18.83
C ASN A 451 21.77 -6.13 -18.91
N ASN A 452 22.17 -7.38 -18.68
CA ASN A 452 21.33 -8.55 -18.94
C ASN A 452 20.17 -8.75 -17.96
N GLY A 453 20.22 -8.13 -16.77
CA GLY A 453 19.12 -8.16 -15.79
C GLY A 453 18.72 -9.56 -15.33
N ALA A 454 19.69 -10.36 -14.89
CA ALA A 454 19.43 -11.73 -14.42
C ALA A 454 18.81 -11.77 -13.01
N ASP A 455 19.26 -10.88 -12.12
CA ASP A 455 18.69 -10.74 -10.79
C ASP A 455 17.47 -9.80 -10.85
N ASP A 456 17.75 -8.52 -11.05
CA ASP A 456 16.79 -7.48 -11.43
C ASP A 456 16.68 -7.43 -12.96
N ASP A 457 15.71 -8.08 -13.60
CA ASP A 457 14.43 -8.58 -13.08
C ASP A 457 14.12 -10.04 -13.45
N GLY A 458 15.04 -10.67 -14.18
CA GLY A 458 14.82 -11.96 -14.81
C GLY A 458 14.43 -13.04 -13.81
N SER A 459 15.00 -13.02 -12.61
CA SER A 459 14.71 -13.97 -11.53
C SER A 459 13.24 -13.93 -11.09
N GLY A 460 12.65 -12.74 -10.99
CA GLY A 460 11.24 -12.55 -10.68
C GLY A 460 10.34 -12.99 -11.83
N THR A 461 10.71 -12.64 -13.06
CA THR A 461 9.97 -13.06 -14.27
C THR A 461 9.87 -14.58 -14.38
N VAL A 462 10.99 -15.30 -14.26
CA VAL A 462 10.95 -16.77 -14.36
C VAL A 462 10.23 -17.42 -13.19
N THR A 463 10.20 -16.77 -12.03
CA THR A 463 9.42 -17.23 -10.88
C THR A 463 7.92 -17.15 -11.18
N VAL A 464 7.43 -16.05 -11.74
CA VAL A 464 6.03 -15.91 -12.16
C VAL A 464 5.66 -16.92 -13.26
N MET A 465 6.56 -17.14 -14.23
CA MET A 465 6.38 -18.17 -15.26
C MET A 465 6.20 -19.57 -14.65
N GLU A 466 7.08 -19.97 -13.74
CA GLU A 466 7.03 -21.29 -13.11
C GLU A 466 5.79 -21.47 -12.22
N LEU A 467 5.38 -20.43 -11.49
CA LEU A 467 4.12 -20.44 -10.75
C LEU A 467 2.94 -20.63 -11.71
N ALA A 468 2.88 -19.90 -12.83
CA ALA A 468 1.82 -20.06 -13.82
C ALA A 468 1.73 -21.50 -14.36
N ARG A 469 2.88 -22.14 -14.64
CA ARG A 469 2.94 -23.55 -15.04
C ARG A 469 2.35 -24.48 -13.98
N LEU A 470 2.74 -24.31 -12.71
CA LEU A 470 2.26 -25.17 -11.62
C LEU A 470 0.76 -25.00 -11.37
N TYR A 471 0.26 -23.77 -11.40
CA TYR A 471 -1.17 -23.50 -11.24
C TYR A 471 -1.99 -24.04 -12.42
N MET A 472 -1.48 -23.94 -13.64
CA MET A 472 -2.11 -24.54 -14.83
C MET A 472 -2.14 -26.07 -14.73
N GLU A 473 -1.05 -26.69 -14.28
CA GLU A 473 -1.00 -28.14 -14.04
C GLU A 473 -2.02 -28.56 -12.97
N ALA A 474 -2.12 -27.80 -11.88
CA ALA A 474 -3.12 -28.05 -10.84
C ALA A 474 -4.54 -27.96 -11.39
N ALA A 475 -4.84 -26.93 -12.18
CA ALA A 475 -6.15 -26.77 -12.81
C ALA A 475 -6.51 -27.94 -13.77
N LYS A 476 -5.56 -28.40 -14.59
CA LYS A 476 -5.73 -29.58 -15.46
C LYS A 476 -6.05 -30.86 -14.69
N ASN A 477 -5.57 -30.96 -13.46
CA ASN A 477 -5.84 -32.09 -12.56
C ASN A 477 -7.09 -31.90 -11.67
N ASN A 478 -7.91 -30.86 -11.91
CA ASN A 478 -9.05 -30.46 -11.06
C ASN A 478 -8.67 -30.10 -9.61
N GLU A 479 -7.43 -29.69 -9.39
CA GLU A 479 -6.86 -29.24 -8.12
C GLU A 479 -6.50 -27.74 -8.17
N GLY A 480 -7.09 -26.99 -9.10
CA GLY A 480 -6.84 -25.57 -9.33
C GLY A 480 -7.29 -24.66 -8.17
N PRO A 481 -6.82 -23.40 -8.16
CA PRO A 481 -7.11 -22.46 -7.08
C PRO A 481 -8.61 -22.17 -6.97
N ARG A 482 -9.08 -21.88 -5.75
CA ARG A 482 -10.48 -21.50 -5.52
C ARG A 482 -10.81 -20.12 -6.11
N ARG A 483 -9.90 -19.17 -5.93
CA ARG A 483 -9.93 -17.82 -6.52
C ARG A 483 -9.33 -17.83 -7.91
N SER A 484 -9.72 -16.87 -8.74
CA SER A 484 -9.02 -16.67 -10.00
C SER A 484 -7.65 -16.07 -9.75
N VAL A 485 -6.69 -16.42 -10.60
CA VAL A 485 -5.31 -15.94 -10.50
C VAL A 485 -4.92 -15.29 -11.81
N LEU A 486 -4.44 -14.06 -11.74
CA LEU A 486 -3.84 -13.36 -12.86
C LEU A 486 -2.33 -13.36 -12.69
N PHE A 487 -1.63 -14.07 -13.55
CA PHE A 487 -0.19 -13.92 -13.72
C PHE A 487 0.05 -12.78 -14.71
N MET A 488 0.83 -11.79 -14.31
CA MET A 488 1.06 -10.60 -15.14
C MET A 488 2.55 -10.23 -15.15
N ASN A 489 3.13 -10.13 -16.34
CA ASN A 489 4.46 -9.53 -16.50
C ASN A 489 4.29 -8.13 -17.08
N VAL A 490 4.75 -7.11 -16.37
CA VAL A 490 4.58 -5.71 -16.75
C VAL A 490 5.84 -5.12 -17.37
N VAL A 491 5.64 -4.12 -18.22
CA VAL A 491 6.72 -3.37 -18.88
C VAL A 491 6.89 -1.98 -18.27
N GLY A 492 8.08 -1.40 -18.36
CA GLY A 492 8.34 -0.01 -17.99
C GLY A 492 8.49 0.23 -16.49
N GLU A 493 8.81 -0.80 -15.70
CA GLU A 493 9.08 -0.65 -14.27
C GLU A 493 10.29 0.25 -14.05
N GLU A 494 11.37 -0.01 -14.79
CA GLU A 494 12.65 0.71 -14.75
C GLU A 494 12.52 2.17 -15.21
N LYS A 495 11.41 2.50 -15.84
CA LYS A 495 11.06 3.84 -16.31
C LYS A 495 10.11 4.58 -15.35
N GLY A 496 9.72 3.92 -14.26
CA GLY A 496 8.88 4.46 -13.20
C GLY A 496 7.52 3.78 -13.11
N LEU A 497 7.47 2.45 -13.01
CA LEU A 497 6.25 1.65 -12.78
C LEU A 497 5.19 1.78 -13.89
N LEU A 498 5.58 2.09 -15.13
CA LEU A 498 4.64 2.56 -16.15
C LEU A 498 3.58 1.52 -16.53
N GLY A 499 3.95 0.24 -16.68
CA GLY A 499 3.02 -0.83 -17.06
C GLY A 499 2.04 -1.20 -15.95
N SER A 500 2.50 -1.29 -14.71
CA SER A 500 1.64 -1.56 -13.55
C SER A 500 0.73 -0.38 -13.21
N GLU A 501 1.23 0.86 -13.36
CA GLU A 501 0.41 2.08 -13.27
C GLU A 501 -0.71 2.05 -14.32
N TRP A 502 -0.37 1.77 -15.58
CA TRP A 502 -1.36 1.68 -16.65
C TRP A 502 -2.43 0.61 -16.40
N TYR A 503 -2.03 -0.57 -15.91
CA TYR A 503 -2.98 -1.63 -15.56
C TYR A 503 -3.90 -1.20 -14.41
N SER A 504 -3.37 -0.52 -13.40
CA SER A 504 -4.17 -0.07 -12.25
C SER A 504 -5.24 0.95 -12.67
N ASP A 505 -4.92 1.81 -13.63
CA ASP A 505 -5.86 2.79 -14.19
C ASP A 505 -6.83 2.17 -15.22
N HIS A 506 -6.42 1.09 -15.89
CA HIS A 506 -7.17 0.43 -16.96
C HIS A 506 -7.20 -1.09 -16.78
N PRO A 507 -7.77 -1.61 -15.69
CA PRO A 507 -7.71 -3.04 -15.39
C PRO A 507 -8.48 -3.85 -16.45
N ILE A 508 -7.83 -4.86 -17.03
CA ILE A 508 -8.51 -5.87 -17.87
C ILE A 508 -9.39 -6.77 -17.00
N TYR A 509 -8.86 -7.17 -15.85
CA TYR A 509 -9.58 -7.86 -14.79
C TYR A 509 -9.65 -6.90 -13.59
N PRO A 510 -10.83 -6.63 -13.01
CA PRO A 510 -10.98 -5.68 -11.91
C PRO A 510 -10.03 -5.97 -10.73
N LEU A 511 -9.48 -4.90 -10.14
CA LEU A 511 -8.64 -4.92 -8.93
C LEU A 511 -9.46 -4.76 -7.65
#